data_AF-A0A8T7GK21-F1
#
_entry.id   AF-A0A8T7GK21-F1
#
_cell.length_a   1.000
_cell.length_b   1.000
_cell.length_c   1.000
_cell.angle_alpha   90.00
_cell.angle_beta   90.00
_cell.angle_gamma   90.00
#
_symmetry.space_group_name_H-M   'P 1'
#
loop_
_entity.id
_entity.type
_entity.pdbx_description
1 polymer ?
#
loop_
_entity_poly.entity_id
_entity_poly.type
_entity_poly.pdbx_seq_one_letter_code
_entity_poly.pdbx_strand_id
1 'polypeptide(L)' 'MLNLYLTTNSTKLRFKLNYNPINYDLKTGKFQVQSEKFENYEDARANHWQCDKCEHRFSTYKSLRGHKKEVHAY' A
#
# COMPACT_ATOMS: atom_id res chain seq x y z
N MET A 1 11.14 13.05 -40.12
CA MET A 1 11.07 12.03 -39.05
C MET A 1 11.73 12.60 -37.81
N LEU A 2 10.97 12.89 -36.75
CA LEU A 2 11.54 13.26 -35.45
C LEU A 2 11.07 12.23 -34.41
N ASN A 3 12.00 11.40 -33.97
CA ASN A 3 11.87 10.56 -32.79
C ASN A 3 12.18 11.43 -31.56
N LEU A 4 11.16 11.72 -30.76
CA LEU A 4 11.36 12.30 -29.42
C LEU A 4 11.20 11.16 -28.41
N TYR A 5 12.35 10.74 -27.88
CA TYR A 5 12.50 9.76 -26.82
C TYR A 5 11.58 10.12 -25.64
N LEU A 6 10.69 9.19 -25.27
CA LEU A 6 9.98 9.22 -24.00
C LEU A 6 11.02 9.03 -22.88
N THR A 7 11.49 10.12 -22.29
CA THR A 7 12.32 10.07 -21.08
C THR A 7 11.43 9.61 -19.93
N THR A 8 11.47 8.31 -19.62
CA THR A 8 10.86 7.79 -18.39
C THR A 8 11.70 8.26 -17.21
N ASN A 9 11.40 9.45 -16.70
CA ASN A 9 11.83 9.89 -15.37
C ASN A 9 11.17 8.98 -14.34
N SER A 10 11.74 7.78 -14.13
CA SER A 10 11.29 6.88 -13.06
C SER A 10 11.75 7.48 -11.74
N THR A 11 10.90 8.28 -11.11
CA THR A 11 11.15 8.87 -9.81
C THR A 11 11.25 7.75 -8.77
N LYS A 12 12.48 7.36 -8.44
CA LYS A 12 12.76 6.41 -7.36
C LYS A 12 12.19 6.99 -6.07
N LEU A 13 11.21 6.30 -5.50
CA LEU A 13 10.59 6.72 -4.24
C LEU A 13 11.66 6.73 -3.14
N ARG A 14 11.67 7.80 -2.33
CA ARG A 14 12.60 7.99 -1.21
C ARG A 14 12.32 7.06 -0.02
N PHE A 15 11.18 6.38 -0.03
CA PHE A 15 10.71 5.51 1.04
C PHE A 15 10.13 4.21 0.48
N LYS A 16 10.22 3.13 1.27
CA LYS A 16 9.65 1.83 0.89
C LYS A 16 8.12 1.92 0.89
N LEU A 17 7.47 1.29 -0.07
CA LEU A 17 6.01 1.10 -0.06
C LEU A 17 5.72 -0.35 0.33
N ASN A 18 4.99 -0.55 1.42
CA ASN A 18 4.45 -1.86 1.77
C ASN A 18 2.96 -1.86 1.45
N TYR A 19 2.66 -2.15 0.19
CA TYR A 19 1.31 -2.38 -0.30
C TYR A 19 1.03 -3.88 -0.33
N ASN A 20 -0.05 -4.29 0.33
CA ASN A 20 -0.50 -5.66 0.36
C ASN A 20 -1.84 -5.73 -0.37
N PRO A 21 -1.97 -6.43 -1.50
CA PRO A 21 -3.24 -6.53 -2.20
C PRO A 21 -4.28 -7.28 -1.33
N ILE A 22 -5.53 -6.85 -1.43
CA ILE A 22 -6.67 -7.53 -0.80
C ILE A 22 -7.13 -8.62 -1.76
N ASN A 23 -7.12 -9.87 -1.30
CA ASN A 23 -7.66 -11.00 -2.04
C ASN A 23 -8.97 -11.45 -1.38
N TYR A 24 -9.89 -12.01 -2.17
CA TYR A 24 -11.10 -12.65 -1.63
C TYR A 24 -10.99 -14.16 -1.80
N ASP A 25 -11.07 -14.89 -0.69
CA ASP A 25 -11.05 -16.35 -0.70
C ASP A 25 -12.48 -16.88 -0.81
N LEU A 26 -12.83 -17.38 -2.01
CA LEU A 26 -14.14 -17.95 -2.31
C LEU A 26 -14.49 -19.17 -1.44
N LYS A 27 -13.50 -19.90 -0.91
CA LYS A 27 -13.75 -21.10 -0.09
C LYS A 27 -14.15 -20.73 1.33
N THR A 28 -13.48 -19.73 1.90
CA THR A 28 -13.72 -19.30 3.28
C THR A 28 -14.69 -18.13 3.38
N GLY A 29 -14.96 -17.45 2.26
CA GLY A 29 -15.79 -16.25 2.21
C GLY A 29 -15.11 -15.03 2.83
N LYS A 30 -13.78 -15.05 3.04
CA LYS A 30 -13.03 -14.02 3.76
C LYS A 30 -12.13 -13.19 2.86
N PHE A 31 -11.88 -11.95 3.26
CA PHE A 31 -10.87 -11.11 2.64
C PHE A 31 -9.50 -11.39 3.27
N GLN A 32 -8.44 -11.37 2.48
CA GLN A 32 -7.09 -11.67 2.92
C GLN A 32 -6.13 -10.54 2.54
N VAL A 33 -5.35 -10.11 3.52
CA VAL A 33 -4.21 -9.19 3.34
C VAL A 33 -2.99 -9.88 3.94
N GLN A 34 -1.99 -10.20 3.11
CA GLN A 34 -0.89 -11.08 3.50
C GLN A 34 -1.40 -12.40 4.11
N SER A 35 -1.13 -12.67 5.39
CA SER A 35 -1.58 -13.86 6.12
C SER A 35 -2.81 -13.62 6.99
N GLU A 36 -3.30 -12.38 7.06
CA GLU A 36 -4.45 -12.01 7.88
C GLU A 36 -5.75 -12.12 7.11
N LYS A 37 -6.81 -12.55 7.80
CA LYS A 37 -8.14 -12.75 7.24
C LYS A 37 -9.13 -11.80 7.91
N PHE A 38 -10.02 -11.22 7.12
CA PHE A 38 -11.01 -10.23 7.54
C PHE A 38 -12.39 -10.68 7.07
N GLU A 39 -13.40 -10.41 7.89
CA GLU A 39 -14.79 -10.78 7.58
C GLU A 39 -15.41 -9.86 6.52
N ASN A 40 -14.91 -8.62 6.39
CA ASN A 40 -15.41 -7.66 5.42
C ASN A 40 -14.28 -6.91 4.71
N TYR A 41 -14.63 -6.28 3.59
CA TYR A 41 -13.70 -5.55 2.75
C TYR A 41 -13.15 -4.29 3.42
N GLU A 42 -13.92 -3.59 4.25
CA GLU A 42 -13.48 -2.35 4.87
C GLU A 42 -12.37 -2.59 5.91
N ASP A 43 -12.46 -3.68 6.67
CA ASP A 43 -11.40 -4.09 7.58
C ASP A 43 -10.13 -4.49 6.81
N ALA A 44 -10.26 -5.27 5.74
CA ALA A 44 -9.11 -5.59 4.88
C ALA A 44 -8.49 -4.32 4.29
N ARG A 45 -9.33 -3.40 3.79
CA ARG A 45 -8.92 -2.12 3.23
C ARG A 45 -8.17 -1.28 4.25
N ALA A 46 -8.65 -1.17 5.49
CA ALA A 46 -7.99 -0.44 6.56
C ALA A 46 -6.56 -0.95 6.87
N ASN A 47 -6.23 -2.18 6.45
CA ASN A 47 -4.99 -2.86 6.79
C ASN A 47 -4.00 -3.05 5.62
N HIS A 48 -4.37 -2.65 4.40
CA HIS A 48 -3.65 -3.06 3.19
C HIS A 48 -2.45 -2.15 2.80
N TRP A 49 -2.30 -0.99 3.46
CA TRP A 49 -1.09 -0.17 3.40
C TRP A 49 -0.38 -0.20 4.75
N GLN A 50 0.86 -0.67 4.80
CA GLN A 50 1.61 -0.82 6.05
C GLN A 50 2.80 0.15 6.11
N CYS A 51 3.07 0.71 7.28
CA CYS A 51 4.34 1.37 7.51
C CYS A 51 5.49 0.35 7.55
N ASP A 52 6.66 0.74 7.05
CA ASP A 52 7.85 -0.10 7.07
C ASP A 52 8.69 0.09 8.34
N LYS A 53 8.39 1.14 9.12
CA LYS A 53 9.10 1.51 10.35
C LYS A 53 8.30 1.24 11.62
N CYS A 54 6.99 1.01 11.53
CA CYS A 54 6.12 0.72 12.66
C CYS A 54 4.91 -0.14 12.23
N GLU A 55 4.11 -0.55 13.20
CA GLU A 55 2.97 -1.46 12.99
C GLU A 55 1.71 -0.75 12.47
N HIS A 56 1.75 0.57 12.25
CA HIS A 56 0.60 1.31 11.74
C HIS A 56 0.23 0.89 10.32
N ARG A 57 -1.08 0.78 10.11
CA ARG A 57 -1.70 0.41 8.85
C ARG A 57 -2.74 1.44 8.45
N PHE A 58 -3.02 1.50 7.16
CA PHE A 58 -3.81 2.55 6.55
C PHE A 58 -4.72 2.04 5.45
N SER A 59 -5.84 2.74 5.27
CA SER A 59 -6.81 2.50 4.19
C SER A 59 -6.42 3.09 2.84
N THR A 60 -5.41 3.96 2.80
CA THR A 60 -4.96 4.63 1.57
C THR A 60 -3.46 4.88 1.56
N TYR A 61 -2.89 4.99 0.37
CA TYR A 61 -1.51 5.44 0.19
C TYR A 61 -1.29 6.86 0.74
N LYS A 62 -2.26 7.78 0.56
CA LYS A 62 -2.13 9.18 1.01
C LYS A 62 -1.92 9.26 2.52
N SER A 63 -2.68 8.48 3.30
CA SER A 63 -2.51 8.43 4.75
C SER A 63 -1.21 7.77 5.18
N LEU A 64 -0.80 6.67 4.54
CA LEU A 64 0.53 6.08 4.78
C LEU A 64 1.67 7.09 4.50
N ARG A 65 1.58 7.81 3.39
CA ARG A 65 2.58 8.83 3.02
C ARG A 65 2.61 9.99 4.01
N GLY A 66 1.44 10.48 4.43
CA GLY A 66 1.33 11.52 5.45
C GLY A 66 1.97 11.08 6.76
N HIS A 67 1.60 9.89 7.26
CA HIS A 67 2.19 9.28 8.43
C HIS A 67 3.72 9.19 8.34
N LYS A 68 4.26 8.70 7.21
CA LYS A 68 5.71 8.58 7.02
C LYS A 68 6.42 9.95 7.08
N LYS A 69 5.81 10.99 6.53
CA LYS A 69 6.38 12.34 6.58
C LYS A 69 6.33 12.92 8.00
N GLU A 70 5.21 12.77 8.69
CA GLU A 70 4.96 13.41 9.99
C GLU A 70 5.61 12.66 11.17
N VAL A 71 5.58 11.33 11.14
CA VAL A 71 6.06 10.48 12.26
C VAL A 71 7.49 10.00 12.06
N HIS A 72 7.93 9.86 10.80
CA HIS A 72 9.25 9.28 10.47
C HIS A 72 10.17 10.19 9.65
N ALA A 73 9.76 11.45 9.41
CA ALA A 73 10.54 12.50 8.74
C ALA A 73 11.22 12.07 7.42
N TYR A 74 10.46 11.36 6.56
CA TYR A 74 10.90 10.97 5.21
C TYR A 74 10.94 12.13 4.19
#